data_AF-A0AAE0YTI4-F1
#
_entry.id   AF-A0AAE0YTI4-F1
#
_cell.length_a   1.000
_cell.length_b   1.000
_cell.length_c   1.000
_cell.angle_alpha   90.00
_cell.angle_beta   90.00
_cell.angle_gamma   90.00
#
_symmetry.space_group_name_H-M   'P 1'
#
loop_
_entity.id
_entity.type
_entity.pdbx_description
1 polymer ?
#
loop_
_entity_poly.entity_id
_entity_poly.type
_entity_poly.pdbx_seq_one_letter_code
_entity_poly.pdbx_strand_id
1 'polypeptide(L)'
;MYREWFYSKGYPLITLTRNGSLVQYSIRRFYNNMRWMPMNETFRRGHWRIHLTYSTSADPSGNSSTWLDKMEGTFDLDASSSNVTWIKGKVEPFALYRVHYDNHGWQVLSDLLHANHLVLPASQRKSLINDAFALAKAGLISYPFLLNMTRYVKNETDQSVRAEVARGLTAIRNDLDGTIRFTKDAPLKMVDHRKLVDDYLGSLKLEPHKGNQCACLRPNKSVKSLYKKWLANPETSIPADKLSDVYAFGVVEGKRKHWDMLFHRSTQTTQMTNKLVMQSMLACTSDMTQLVRLANYCMNSTKIPLTYVHAILENMVCTKGGRIVAFRFLRQHWESLLKMLVVNYFFS
;
A
#
# COMPACT_ATOMS: atom_id res chain seq x y z
N MET A 1 -6.23 -8.12 30.95
CA MET A 1 -6.33 -6.91 30.10
C MET A 1 -5.95 -7.19 28.64
N TYR A 2 -4.82 -7.83 28.34
CA TYR A 2 -4.35 -8.03 26.96
C TYR A 2 -4.67 -9.39 26.32
N ARG A 3 -5.31 -10.31 27.04
CA ARG A 3 -5.51 -11.71 26.58
C ARG A 3 -6.14 -11.77 25.18
N GLU A 4 -7.22 -11.03 24.95
CA GLU A 4 -7.90 -11.07 23.65
C GLU A 4 -7.06 -10.48 22.51
N TRP A 5 -6.13 -9.57 22.79
CA TRP A 5 -5.20 -9.05 21.78
C TRP A 5 -4.19 -10.09 21.29
N PHE A 6 -3.86 -11.09 22.11
CA PHE A 6 -2.90 -12.15 21.74
C PHE A 6 -3.56 -13.44 21.25
N TYR A 7 -4.75 -13.77 21.75
CA TYR A 7 -5.41 -15.04 21.45
C TYR A 7 -6.51 -14.95 20.39
N SER A 8 -7.00 -13.74 20.07
CA SER A 8 -7.94 -13.54 18.97
C SER A 8 -7.21 -13.17 17.68
N LYS A 9 -7.50 -13.89 16.58
CA LYS A 9 -6.97 -13.55 15.24
C LYS A 9 -7.47 -12.17 14.82
N GLY A 10 -6.72 -11.46 13.96
CA GLY A 10 -7.17 -10.19 13.38
C GLY A 10 -7.19 -9.03 14.39
N TYR A 11 -7.93 -7.97 14.08
CA TYR A 11 -8.01 -6.76 14.89
C TYR A 11 -9.40 -6.11 14.80
N PRO A 12 -9.79 -5.27 15.78
CA PRO A 12 -11.13 -4.69 15.83
C PRO A 12 -11.34 -3.52 14.85
N LEU A 13 -12.57 -3.42 14.39
CA LEU A 13 -13.20 -2.28 13.75
C LEU A 13 -14.18 -1.65 14.74
N ILE A 14 -13.95 -0.39 15.09
CA ILE A 14 -14.85 0.42 15.92
C ILE A 14 -15.69 1.27 14.99
N THR A 15 -17.02 1.16 15.06
CA THR A 15 -17.93 2.08 14.37
C THR A 15 -18.47 3.09 15.37
N LEU A 16 -18.28 4.38 15.10
CA LEU A 16 -18.77 5.49 15.91
C LEU A 16 -19.95 6.16 15.19
N THR A 17 -21.04 6.36 15.90
CA THR A 17 -22.23 7.10 15.43
C THR A 17 -22.53 8.19 16.44
N ARG A 18 -22.55 9.45 15.99
CA ARG A 18 -22.72 10.60 16.88
C ARG A 18 -24.14 11.15 16.78
N ASN A 19 -24.78 11.37 17.92
CA ASN A 19 -26.04 12.10 18.03
C ASN A 19 -25.90 13.19 19.10
N GLY A 20 -25.60 14.41 18.66
CA GLY A 20 -25.27 15.52 19.56
C GLY A 20 -23.97 15.25 20.33
N SER A 21 -24.03 15.29 21.66
CA SER A 21 -22.93 14.96 22.57
C SER A 21 -22.77 13.46 22.81
N LEU A 22 -23.80 12.65 22.54
CA LEU A 22 -23.77 11.21 22.77
C LEU A 22 -23.12 10.49 21.58
N VAL A 23 -22.14 9.65 21.86
CA VAL A 23 -21.50 8.79 20.86
C VAL A 23 -21.85 7.34 21.14
N GLN A 24 -22.54 6.72 20.19
CA GLN A 24 -22.77 5.28 20.17
C GLN A 24 -21.60 4.60 19.47
N TYR A 25 -21.14 3.48 20.02
CA TYR A 25 -20.09 2.70 19.41
C TYR A 25 -20.48 1.23 19.28
N SER A 26 -19.92 0.58 18.27
CA SER A 26 -19.94 -0.88 18.12
C SER A 26 -18.57 -1.39 17.70
N ILE A 27 -18.20 -2.58 18.15
CA ILE A 27 -16.92 -3.24 17.92
C ILE A 27 -17.20 -4.57 17.26
N ARG A 28 -16.57 -4.78 16.10
CA ARG A 28 -16.56 -6.07 15.40
C ARG A 28 -15.17 -6.36 14.84
N ARG A 29 -14.95 -7.55 14.32
CA ARG A 29 -13.68 -7.90 13.67
C ARG A 29 -13.59 -7.17 12.33
N PHE A 30 -12.43 -6.60 12.03
CA PHE A 30 -12.17 -6.05 10.71
C PHE A 30 -11.79 -7.16 9.73
N TYR A 31 -12.44 -7.17 8.56
CA TYR A 31 -12.09 -8.01 7.43
C TYR A 31 -11.69 -7.13 6.25
N ASN A 32 -10.66 -7.52 5.50
CA ASN A 32 -10.24 -6.82 4.28
C ASN A 32 -11.33 -6.78 3.19
N ASN A 33 -12.34 -7.65 3.30
CA ASN A 33 -13.59 -7.61 2.57
C ASN A 33 -14.70 -8.01 3.52
N MET A 34 -15.60 -7.08 3.86
CA MET A 34 -16.69 -7.35 4.81
C MET A 34 -17.69 -8.39 4.30
N ARG A 35 -17.72 -8.68 2.99
CA ARG A 35 -18.51 -9.79 2.44
C ARG A 35 -17.99 -11.17 2.83
N TRP A 36 -16.72 -11.27 3.25
CA TRP A 36 -16.12 -12.51 3.75
C TRP A 36 -16.35 -12.71 5.26
N MET A 37 -17.04 -11.78 5.90
CA MET A 37 -17.43 -11.94 7.29
C MET A 37 -18.35 -13.17 7.42
N PRO A 38 -18.02 -14.14 8.27
CA PRO A 38 -18.86 -15.32 8.48
C PRO A 38 -20.25 -14.91 8.96
N MET A 39 -21.29 -15.46 8.34
CA MET A 39 -22.69 -15.15 8.68
C MET A 39 -23.03 -15.50 10.14
N ASN A 40 -22.31 -16.46 10.72
CA ASN A 40 -22.43 -16.94 12.10
C ASN A 40 -21.16 -16.67 12.91
N GLU A 41 -20.52 -15.51 12.74
CA GLU A 41 -19.43 -15.11 13.63
C GLU A 41 -20.00 -14.75 15.02
N THR A 42 -20.44 -15.76 15.76
CA THR A 42 -20.70 -15.61 17.18
C THR A 42 -19.34 -15.35 17.82
N PHE A 43 -19.09 -14.11 18.25
CA PHE A 43 -17.97 -13.78 19.11
C PHE A 43 -18.11 -14.54 20.44
N ARG A 44 -17.79 -15.85 20.43
CA ARG A 44 -17.92 -16.77 21.57
C ARG A 44 -16.72 -16.70 22.52
N ARG A 45 -15.72 -15.87 22.23
CA ARG A 45 -14.54 -15.62 23.08
C ARG A 45 -14.28 -14.12 23.12
N GLY A 46 -13.77 -13.64 24.25
CA GLY A 46 -13.93 -12.27 24.77
C GLY A 46 -13.73 -11.13 23.76
N HIS A 47 -14.43 -10.03 24.00
CA HIS A 47 -14.27 -8.82 23.20
C HIS A 47 -12.95 -8.12 23.55
N TRP A 48 -12.36 -7.45 22.57
CA TRP A 48 -11.21 -6.57 22.83
C TRP A 48 -11.63 -5.47 23.79
N ARG A 49 -10.87 -5.32 24.88
CA ARG A 49 -10.88 -4.11 25.69
C ARG A 49 -10.02 -3.08 24.97
N ILE A 50 -10.63 -1.97 24.53
CA ILE A 50 -9.95 -0.98 23.68
C ILE A 50 -9.89 0.37 24.38
N HIS A 51 -8.68 0.94 24.44
CA HIS A 51 -8.49 2.35 24.78
C HIS A 51 -8.69 3.19 23.52
N LEU A 52 -9.85 3.84 23.42
CA LEU A 52 -10.15 4.75 22.32
C LEU A 52 -9.65 6.14 22.69
N THR A 53 -8.63 6.62 21.97
CA THR A 53 -8.26 8.03 21.96
C THR A 53 -9.00 8.74 20.84
N TYR A 54 -9.45 9.97 21.07
CA TYR A 54 -10.19 10.73 20.08
C TYR A 54 -9.92 12.23 20.19
N SER A 55 -10.04 12.93 19.07
CA SER A 55 -10.04 14.39 18.98
C SER A 55 -11.43 14.88 18.61
N THR A 56 -11.72 16.12 19.00
CA THR A 56 -12.98 16.79 18.71
C THR A 56 -12.74 18.20 18.22
N SER A 57 -13.78 18.89 17.76
CA SER A 57 -13.65 20.31 17.42
C SER A 57 -13.27 21.21 18.62
N ALA A 58 -13.54 20.77 19.85
CA ALA A 58 -13.15 21.49 21.07
C ALA A 58 -11.73 21.16 21.53
N ASP A 59 -11.25 19.94 21.26
CA ASP A 59 -9.86 19.51 21.49
C ASP A 59 -9.30 18.79 20.24
N PRO A 60 -8.79 19.57 19.27
CA PRO A 60 -8.24 18.99 18.04
C PRO A 60 -6.93 18.23 18.25
N SER A 61 -6.17 18.55 19.30
CA SER A 61 -4.94 17.84 19.68
C SER A 61 -5.21 16.38 20.03
N GLY A 62 -6.37 16.09 20.63
CA GLY A 62 -6.82 14.73 20.90
C GLY A 62 -6.28 14.16 22.21
N ASN A 63 -6.50 14.89 23.31
CA ASN A 63 -6.17 14.44 24.66
C ASN A 63 -7.31 13.64 25.30
N SER A 64 -8.50 13.64 24.70
CA SER A 64 -9.64 12.87 25.18
C SER A 64 -9.49 11.37 24.90
N SER A 65 -9.90 10.55 25.87
CA SER A 65 -9.91 9.10 25.72
C SER A 65 -11.01 8.44 26.54
N THR A 66 -11.39 7.22 26.14
CA THR A 66 -12.37 6.41 26.85
C THR A 66 -12.06 4.91 26.68
N TRP A 67 -12.50 4.10 27.63
CA TRP A 67 -12.37 2.64 27.56
C TRP A 67 -13.64 2.03 26.98
N LEU A 68 -13.48 1.25 25.91
CA LEU A 68 -14.56 0.46 25.32
C LEU A 68 -14.46 -0.97 25.83
N ASP A 69 -15.29 -1.26 26.84
CA ASP A 69 -15.28 -2.52 27.60
C ASP A 69 -16.44 -3.47 27.20
N LYS A 70 -17.16 -3.15 26.13
CA LYS A 70 -18.30 -3.92 25.62
C LYS A 70 -18.26 -3.92 24.10
N MET A 71 -18.93 -4.88 23.45
CA MET A 71 -19.03 -4.88 21.98
C MET A 71 -19.84 -3.71 21.45
N GLU A 72 -20.74 -3.17 22.24
CA GLU A 72 -21.52 -1.98 21.91
C GLU A 72 -21.78 -1.19 23.20
N GLY A 73 -22.00 0.11 23.04
CA GLY A 73 -22.27 0.98 24.15
C GLY A 73 -22.30 2.44 23.73
N THR A 74 -22.28 3.30 24.72
CA THR A 74 -22.29 4.75 24.54
C THR A 74 -21.29 5.43 25.44
N PHE A 75 -20.79 6.58 25.03
CA PHE A 75 -20.07 7.51 25.89
C PHE A 75 -20.44 8.94 25.51
N ASP A 76 -20.35 9.84 26.47
CA ASP A 76 -20.60 11.26 26.27
C ASP A 76 -19.30 11.97 25.88
N LEU A 77 -19.40 12.87 24.91
CA LEU A 77 -18.41 13.91 24.69
C LEU A 77 -18.56 14.92 25.82
N ASP A 78 -17.45 15.30 26.45
CA ASP A 78 -17.43 16.13 27.66
C ASP A 78 -18.45 17.28 27.62
N ALA A 79 -19.30 17.31 28.65
CA ALA A 79 -20.52 18.14 28.74
C ALA A 79 -20.26 19.66 28.71
N SER A 80 -19.00 20.09 28.85
CA SER A 80 -18.58 21.49 28.74
C SER A 80 -18.63 22.04 27.31
N SER A 81 -18.89 21.20 26.31
CA SER A 81 -18.83 21.58 24.89
C SER A 81 -20.09 21.15 24.11
N SER A 82 -21.22 21.82 24.35
CA SER A 82 -22.44 21.68 23.53
C SER A 82 -22.24 21.97 22.03
N ASN A 83 -21.07 22.52 21.65
CA ASN A 83 -20.72 22.91 20.29
C ASN A 83 -19.73 21.97 19.58
N VAL A 84 -19.60 20.70 20.02
CA VAL A 84 -18.76 19.74 19.26
C VAL A 84 -19.38 19.46 17.89
N THR A 85 -18.63 19.76 16.82
CA THR A 85 -19.08 19.59 15.43
C THR A 85 -18.59 18.29 14.80
N TRP A 86 -17.45 17.79 15.24
CA TRP A 86 -16.86 16.54 14.73
C TRP A 86 -16.11 15.77 15.82
N ILE A 87 -16.00 14.47 15.62
CA ILE A 87 -15.17 13.55 16.40
C ILE A 87 -14.29 12.77 15.44
N LYS A 88 -13.01 12.61 15.76
CA LYS A 88 -12.10 11.73 15.04
C LYS A 88 -11.39 10.81 16.04
N GLY A 89 -11.68 9.52 15.97
CA GLY A 89 -11.02 8.50 16.78
C GLY A 89 -9.57 8.22 16.33
N LYS A 90 -8.86 7.43 17.13
CA LYS A 90 -7.50 6.93 16.88
C LYS A 90 -6.48 8.05 16.70
N VAL A 91 -6.29 8.85 17.75
CA VAL A 91 -5.24 9.89 17.78
C VAL A 91 -3.86 9.24 17.75
N GLU A 92 -3.71 8.13 18.48
CA GLU A 92 -2.48 7.34 18.53
C GLU A 92 -2.22 6.59 17.22
N PRO A 93 -1.08 6.81 16.55
CA PRO A 93 -0.79 6.20 15.25
C PRO A 93 -0.53 4.69 15.32
N PHE A 94 -0.20 4.15 16.49
CA PHE A 94 0.16 2.73 16.68
C PHE A 94 -1.00 1.87 17.20
N ALA A 95 -2.16 2.45 17.44
CA ALA A 95 -3.31 1.74 17.95
C ALA A 95 -3.78 0.67 16.95
N LEU A 96 -3.90 -0.58 17.42
CA LEU A 96 -4.17 -1.77 16.62
C LEU A 96 -5.67 -1.95 16.32
N TYR A 97 -6.36 -0.89 15.93
CA TYR A 97 -7.77 -0.93 15.52
C TYR A 97 -8.03 0.04 14.37
N ARG A 98 -9.19 -0.08 13.73
CA ARG A 98 -9.68 0.89 12.74
C ARG A 98 -10.92 1.58 13.24
N VAL A 99 -11.09 2.84 12.84
CA VAL A 99 -12.28 3.62 13.18
C VAL A 99 -13.10 3.85 11.92
N HIS A 100 -14.37 3.49 11.99
CA HIS A 100 -15.39 3.75 10.99
C HIS A 100 -16.43 4.69 11.58
N TYR A 101 -17.00 5.53 10.73
CA TYR A 101 -18.08 6.44 11.08
C TYR A 101 -19.30 6.09 10.26
N ASP A 102 -20.47 6.54 10.69
CA ASP A 102 -21.64 6.57 9.83
C ASP A 102 -21.45 7.54 8.64
N ASN A 103 -22.39 7.53 7.68
CA ASN A 103 -22.29 8.37 6.48
C ASN A 103 -22.16 9.86 6.83
N HIS A 104 -22.88 10.32 7.87
CA HIS A 104 -22.80 11.69 8.33
C HIS A 104 -21.42 12.01 8.94
N GLY A 105 -20.89 11.16 9.83
CA GLY A 105 -19.57 11.35 10.42
C GLY A 105 -18.45 11.37 9.38
N TRP A 106 -18.50 10.49 8.38
CA TRP A 106 -17.56 10.53 7.25
C TRP A 106 -17.66 11.82 6.45
N GLN A 107 -18.88 12.27 6.14
CA GLN A 107 -19.11 13.51 5.41
C GLN A 107 -18.52 14.71 6.15
N VAL A 108 -18.80 14.83 7.45
CA VAL A 108 -18.25 15.89 8.32
C VAL A 108 -16.71 15.90 8.30
N LEU A 109 -16.06 14.73 8.42
CA LEU A 109 -14.59 14.64 8.38
C LEU A 109 -14.02 14.95 6.99
N SER A 110 -14.71 14.55 5.92
CA SER A 110 -14.34 14.90 4.54
C SER A 110 -14.43 16.41 4.33
N ASP A 111 -15.49 17.05 4.81
CA ASP A 111 -15.68 18.50 4.69
C ASP A 111 -14.64 19.26 5.51
N LEU A 112 -14.30 18.77 6.72
CA LEU A 112 -13.21 19.31 7.53
C LEU A 112 -11.87 19.28 6.77
N LEU A 113 -11.54 18.19 6.09
CA LEU A 113 -10.30 18.10 5.30
C LEU A 113 -10.29 19.10 4.14
N HIS A 114 -11.42 19.29 3.46
CA HIS A 114 -11.52 20.23 2.34
C HIS A 114 -11.48 21.69 2.80
N ALA A 115 -12.16 22.02 3.90
CA ALA A 115 -12.27 23.37 4.41
C ALA A 115 -10.98 23.83 5.11
N ASN A 116 -10.50 23.05 6.08
CA ASN A 116 -9.28 23.34 6.83
C ASN A 116 -8.68 22.07 7.45
N HIS A 117 -7.98 21.27 6.63
CA HIS A 117 -7.31 20.06 7.10
C HIS A 117 -6.30 20.29 8.24
N LEU A 118 -5.72 21.49 8.36
CA LEU A 118 -4.69 21.78 9.37
C LEU A 118 -5.23 21.75 10.81
N VAL A 119 -6.55 21.75 11.00
CA VAL A 119 -7.18 21.54 12.32
C VAL A 119 -6.82 20.17 12.90
N LEU A 120 -6.66 19.14 12.05
CA LEU A 120 -6.19 17.83 12.47
C LEU A 120 -4.67 17.77 12.31
N PRO A 121 -3.87 17.35 13.30
CA PRO A 121 -2.45 17.10 13.13
C PRO A 121 -2.14 16.10 12.00
N ALA A 122 -0.97 16.21 11.37
CA ALA A 122 -0.58 15.37 10.23
C ALA A 122 -0.70 13.86 10.51
N SER A 123 -0.30 13.41 11.70
CA SER A 123 -0.46 12.01 12.14
C SER A 123 -1.92 11.55 12.13
N GLN A 124 -2.83 12.41 12.57
CA GLN A 124 -4.25 12.13 12.62
C GLN A 124 -4.87 12.10 11.21
N ARG A 125 -4.48 13.03 10.32
CA ARG A 125 -4.89 13.02 8.91
C ARG A 125 -4.43 11.75 8.20
N LYS A 126 -3.16 11.38 8.41
CA LYS A 126 -2.57 10.15 7.87
C LYS A 126 -3.36 8.91 8.32
N SER A 127 -3.67 8.80 9.62
CA SER A 127 -4.45 7.69 10.18
C SER A 127 -5.87 7.63 9.61
N LEU A 128 -6.54 8.78 9.50
CA LEU A 128 -7.89 8.88 8.91
C LEU A 128 -7.91 8.41 7.45
N ILE A 129 -6.94 8.85 6.64
CA ILE A 129 -6.81 8.45 5.24
C ILE A 129 -6.48 6.95 5.12
N ASN A 130 -5.60 6.43 5.98
CA ASN A 130 -5.29 5.00 6.01
C ASN A 130 -6.54 4.15 6.26
N ASP A 131 -7.36 4.54 7.24
CA ASP A 131 -8.60 3.86 7.56
C ASP A 131 -9.60 4.00 6.40
N ALA A 132 -9.76 5.19 5.80
CA ALA A 132 -10.66 5.41 4.67
C ALA A 132 -10.36 4.48 3.47
N PHE A 133 -9.08 4.33 3.09
CA PHE A 133 -8.68 3.40 2.02
C PHE A 133 -8.97 1.94 2.37
N ALA A 134 -8.65 1.51 3.60
CA ALA A 134 -8.89 0.15 4.06
C ALA A 134 -10.40 -0.17 4.10
N LEU A 135 -11.21 0.77 4.58
CA LEU A 135 -12.66 0.65 4.69
C LEU A 135 -13.34 0.66 3.32
N ALA A 136 -12.82 1.41 2.35
CA ALA A 136 -13.30 1.34 0.97
C ALA A 136 -13.02 -0.02 0.32
N LYS A 137 -11.80 -0.55 0.51
CA LYS A 137 -11.45 -1.91 0.07
C LYS A 137 -12.32 -2.98 0.73
N ALA A 138 -12.67 -2.77 2.00
CA ALA A 138 -13.56 -3.64 2.75
C ALA A 138 -15.04 -3.52 2.33
N GLY A 139 -15.40 -2.53 1.50
CA GLY A 139 -16.76 -2.29 1.03
C GLY A 139 -17.64 -1.48 1.99
N LEU A 140 -17.06 -0.83 3.00
CA LEU A 140 -17.76 0.01 3.98
C LEU A 140 -17.86 1.48 3.57
N ILE A 141 -16.94 1.95 2.74
CA ILE A 141 -16.97 3.30 2.14
C ILE A 141 -17.01 3.14 0.62
N SER A 142 -17.80 3.96 -0.06
CA SER A 142 -17.84 3.92 -1.53
C SER A 142 -16.57 4.53 -2.14
N TYR A 143 -16.05 3.93 -3.22
CA TYR A 143 -14.91 4.51 -3.94
C TYR A 143 -15.15 5.93 -4.44
N PRO A 144 -16.34 6.32 -4.96
CA PRO A 144 -16.61 7.71 -5.33
C PRO A 144 -16.46 8.68 -4.16
N PHE A 145 -16.96 8.32 -2.97
CA PHE A 145 -16.79 9.12 -1.76
C PHE A 145 -15.32 9.24 -1.36
N LEU A 146 -14.60 8.11 -1.28
CA LEU A 146 -13.17 8.07 -0.97
C LEU A 146 -12.36 8.95 -1.94
N LEU A 147 -12.59 8.81 -3.24
CA LEU A 147 -11.89 9.60 -4.25
C LEU A 147 -12.21 11.09 -4.09
N ASN A 148 -13.47 11.48 -3.85
CA ASN A 148 -13.79 12.87 -3.54
C ASN A 148 -13.06 13.36 -2.29
N MET A 149 -13.06 12.57 -1.21
CA MET A 149 -12.36 12.86 0.04
C MET A 149 -10.88 13.17 -0.21
N THR A 150 -10.17 12.40 -1.05
CA THR A 150 -8.73 12.60 -1.34
C THR A 150 -8.38 13.90 -2.08
N ARG A 151 -9.35 14.64 -2.62
CA ARG A 151 -9.08 15.85 -3.41
C ARG A 151 -8.44 16.98 -2.61
N TYR A 152 -8.68 17.04 -1.29
CA TYR A 152 -8.08 18.05 -0.41
C TYR A 152 -6.55 18.06 -0.45
N VAL A 153 -5.93 16.93 -0.83
CA VAL A 153 -4.47 16.73 -0.84
C VAL A 153 -3.74 17.69 -1.79
N LYS A 154 -4.46 18.32 -2.72
CA LYS A 154 -3.94 19.44 -3.51
C LYS A 154 -3.42 20.59 -2.63
N ASN A 155 -4.00 20.76 -1.44
CA ASN A 155 -3.66 21.80 -0.47
C ASN A 155 -2.83 21.26 0.71
N GLU A 156 -2.56 19.95 0.77
CA GLU A 156 -1.75 19.32 1.82
C GLU A 156 -0.26 19.50 1.54
N THR A 157 0.49 19.95 2.55
CA THR A 157 1.94 20.18 2.47
C THR A 157 2.75 19.10 3.18
N ASP A 158 2.18 18.38 4.14
CA ASP A 158 2.87 17.33 4.88
C ASP A 158 3.16 16.12 3.97
N GLN A 159 4.45 15.82 3.79
CA GLN A 159 4.87 14.77 2.86
C GLN A 159 4.43 13.37 3.30
N SER A 160 4.27 13.13 4.60
CA SER A 160 3.84 11.83 5.12
C SER A 160 2.37 11.55 4.81
N VAL A 161 1.51 12.58 4.87
CA VAL A 161 0.09 12.49 4.51
C VAL A 161 -0.06 12.35 2.99
N ARG A 162 0.68 13.15 2.21
CA ARG A 162 0.70 13.05 0.74
C ARG A 162 1.14 11.66 0.27
N ALA A 163 2.19 11.12 0.88
CA ALA A 163 2.69 9.78 0.58
C ALA A 163 1.66 8.68 0.92
N GLU A 164 0.90 8.84 2.00
CA GLU A 164 -0.15 7.91 2.39
C GLU A 164 -1.31 7.86 1.37
N VAL A 165 -1.73 9.03 0.87
CA VAL A 165 -2.74 9.12 -0.19
C VAL A 165 -2.22 8.48 -1.48
N ALA A 166 -0.98 8.82 -1.87
CA ALA A 166 -0.34 8.25 -3.05
C ALA A 166 -0.25 6.72 -2.94
N ARG A 167 0.07 6.18 -1.76
CA ARG A 167 0.14 4.74 -1.50
C ARG A 167 -1.24 4.08 -1.65
N GLY A 168 -2.29 4.67 -1.09
CA GLY A 168 -3.66 4.19 -1.24
C GLY A 168 -4.13 4.17 -2.69
N LEU A 169 -3.91 5.25 -3.43
CA LEU A 169 -4.25 5.34 -4.86
C LEU A 169 -3.42 4.38 -5.72
N THR A 170 -2.13 4.20 -5.43
CA THR A 170 -1.29 3.19 -6.10
C THR A 170 -1.79 1.77 -5.84
N ALA A 171 -2.31 1.47 -4.65
CA ALA A 171 -2.91 0.17 -4.38
C ALA A 171 -4.15 -0.06 -5.26
N ILE A 172 -5.03 0.93 -5.38
CA ILE A 172 -6.19 0.87 -6.29
C ILE A 172 -5.72 0.69 -7.74
N ARG A 173 -4.73 1.46 -8.17
CA ARG A 173 -4.12 1.35 -9.50
C ARG A 173 -3.62 -0.06 -9.81
N ASN A 174 -2.98 -0.70 -8.84
CA ASN A 174 -2.42 -2.04 -8.99
C ASN A 174 -3.51 -3.13 -8.93
N ASP A 175 -4.53 -2.96 -8.09
CA ASP A 175 -5.70 -3.86 -8.02
C ASP A 175 -6.50 -3.84 -9.35
N LEU A 176 -6.49 -2.72 -10.07
CA LEU A 176 -7.11 -2.56 -11.41
C LEU A 176 -6.22 -3.04 -12.57
N ASP A 177 -4.95 -3.38 -12.31
CA ASP A 177 -4.02 -3.84 -13.34
C ASP A 177 -4.32 -5.30 -13.68
N GLY A 178 -4.80 -5.57 -14.89
CA GLY A 178 -5.17 -6.91 -15.35
C GLY A 178 -6.62 -7.31 -15.07
N THR A 179 -7.52 -6.36 -14.74
CA THR A 179 -8.96 -6.65 -14.70
C THR A 179 -9.46 -6.97 -16.12
N ILE A 180 -9.45 -8.26 -16.47
CA ILE A 180 -10.09 -8.76 -17.68
C ILE A 180 -11.61 -8.69 -17.45
N ARG A 181 -12.30 -7.79 -18.16
CA ARG A 181 -13.76 -7.89 -18.26
C ARG A 181 -14.09 -9.06 -19.18
N PHE A 182 -14.64 -10.13 -18.61
CA PHE A 182 -15.38 -11.13 -19.36
C PHE A 182 -16.76 -10.56 -19.69
N THR A 183 -16.88 -9.88 -20.82
CA THR A 183 -18.19 -9.63 -21.41
C THR A 183 -18.50 -10.79 -22.33
N LYS A 184 -19.69 -11.40 -22.21
CA LYS A 184 -20.12 -12.57 -22.99
C LYS A 184 -20.01 -12.36 -24.51
N ASP A 185 -19.99 -11.11 -24.99
CA ASP A 185 -20.23 -10.78 -26.40
C ASP A 185 -19.16 -9.87 -27.06
N ALA A 186 -17.94 -9.75 -26.52
CA ALA A 186 -16.89 -8.93 -27.14
C ALA A 186 -15.47 -9.49 -26.97
N PRO A 187 -14.57 -9.31 -27.97
CA PRO A 187 -13.16 -9.67 -27.81
C PRO A 187 -12.56 -8.92 -26.62
N LEU A 188 -11.71 -9.62 -25.86
CA LEU A 188 -10.98 -9.16 -24.68
C LEU A 188 -10.43 -7.73 -24.85
N LYS A 189 -11.21 -6.71 -24.47
CA LYS A 189 -10.72 -5.33 -24.47
C LYS A 189 -10.16 -5.05 -23.08
N MET A 190 -8.85 -5.22 -22.95
CA MET A 190 -8.12 -4.82 -21.76
C MET A 190 -8.14 -3.29 -21.69
N VAL A 191 -9.13 -2.72 -21.00
CA VAL A 191 -9.16 -1.30 -20.72
C VAL A 191 -8.04 -1.02 -19.72
N ASP A 192 -7.14 -0.09 -20.05
CA ASP A 192 -6.04 0.28 -19.17
C ASP A 192 -6.53 1.18 -18.04
N HIS A 193 -7.27 0.60 -17.09
CA HIS A 193 -7.83 1.28 -15.92
C HIS A 193 -6.75 1.91 -15.04
N ARG A 194 -5.50 1.45 -15.16
CA ARG A 194 -4.32 2.04 -14.53
C ARG A 194 -4.11 3.48 -14.97
N LYS A 195 -4.31 3.77 -16.27
CA LYS A 195 -4.14 5.13 -16.83
C LYS A 195 -5.08 6.12 -16.16
N LEU A 196 -6.33 5.72 -15.89
CA LEU A 196 -7.30 6.58 -15.20
C LEU A 196 -6.83 6.96 -13.79
N VAL A 197 -6.27 6.00 -13.04
CA VAL A 197 -5.72 6.28 -11.70
C VAL A 197 -4.43 7.08 -11.79
N ASP A 198 -3.61 6.83 -12.81
CA ASP A 198 -2.39 7.59 -13.11
C ASP A 198 -2.69 9.07 -13.44
N ASP A 199 -3.74 9.33 -14.23
CA ASP A 199 -4.23 10.67 -14.56
C ASP A 199 -4.80 11.35 -13.30
N TYR A 200 -5.53 10.60 -12.47
CA TYR A 200 -6.07 11.11 -11.21
C TYR A 200 -4.95 11.50 -10.22
N LEU A 201 -3.96 10.64 -10.02
CA LEU A 201 -2.75 10.93 -9.23
C LEU A 201 -2.06 12.21 -9.73
N GLY A 202 -1.89 12.34 -11.05
CA GLY A 202 -1.32 13.53 -11.69
C GLY A 202 -2.14 14.79 -11.40
N SER A 203 -3.48 14.71 -11.43
CA SER A 203 -4.37 15.83 -11.11
C SER A 203 -4.22 16.32 -9.66
N LEU A 204 -3.79 15.44 -8.75
CA LEU A 204 -3.49 15.75 -7.34
C LEU A 204 -2.04 16.20 -7.11
N LYS A 205 -1.22 16.29 -8.17
CA LYS A 205 0.23 16.51 -8.09
C LYS A 205 0.92 15.46 -7.21
N LEU A 206 0.45 14.23 -7.27
CA LEU A 206 1.03 13.07 -6.60
C LEU A 206 1.67 12.15 -7.62
N GLU A 207 2.80 11.57 -7.24
CA GLU A 207 3.38 10.47 -7.99
C GLU A 207 2.97 9.14 -7.36
N PRO A 208 2.80 8.07 -8.16
CA PRO A 208 2.54 6.74 -7.62
C PRO A 208 3.60 6.36 -6.56
N HIS A 209 3.15 5.84 -5.43
CA HIS A 209 4.06 5.37 -4.38
C HIS A 209 5.03 4.31 -4.91
N LYS A 210 6.33 4.48 -4.62
CA LYS A 210 7.46 3.70 -5.17
C LYS A 210 7.63 2.28 -4.59
N GLY A 211 6.61 1.70 -3.96
CA GLY A 211 6.69 0.36 -3.38
C GLY A 211 7.06 -0.72 -4.42
N ASN A 212 6.56 -0.57 -5.65
CA ASN A 212 6.78 -1.52 -6.75
C ASN A 212 7.48 -0.83 -7.94
N GLN A 213 8.80 -0.90 -7.99
CA GLN A 213 9.65 -0.07 -8.87
C GLN A 213 9.41 -0.33 -10.37
N CYS A 214 9.24 -1.58 -10.80
CA CYS A 214 8.94 -1.88 -12.21
C CYS A 214 7.54 -1.42 -12.67
N ALA A 215 6.55 -1.41 -11.77
CA ALA A 215 5.20 -0.93 -12.07
C ALA A 215 5.13 0.62 -12.03
N CYS A 216 5.88 1.26 -11.16
CA CYS A 216 5.79 2.70 -10.93
C CYS A 216 6.86 3.50 -11.70
N LEU A 217 7.62 2.86 -12.60
CA LEU A 217 8.68 3.53 -13.35
C LEU A 217 8.11 4.68 -14.19
N ARG A 218 8.39 5.91 -13.77
CA ARG A 218 8.17 7.14 -14.53
C ARG A 218 9.50 7.88 -14.65
N PRO A 219 10.20 7.75 -15.79
CA PRO A 219 11.52 8.34 -15.91
C PRO A 219 11.43 9.85 -16.05
N ASN A 220 11.75 10.56 -14.96
CA ASN A 220 11.91 12.01 -14.97
C ASN A 220 13.25 12.42 -15.62
N LYS A 221 13.40 13.71 -15.96
CA LYS A 221 14.63 14.24 -16.60
C LYS A 221 15.91 13.91 -15.81
N SER A 222 15.84 13.90 -14.48
CA SER A 222 16.98 13.56 -13.60
C SER A 222 17.40 12.10 -13.71
N VAL A 223 16.45 11.16 -13.75
CA VAL A 223 16.74 9.72 -13.92
C VAL A 223 17.37 9.48 -15.30
N LYS A 224 16.83 10.11 -16.35
CA LYS A 224 17.37 9.98 -17.71
C LYS A 224 18.81 10.51 -17.80
N SER A 225 19.09 11.66 -17.20
CA SER A 225 20.44 12.25 -17.24
C SER A 225 21.44 11.45 -16.41
N LEU A 226 21.05 10.99 -15.21
CA LEU A 226 21.88 10.12 -14.38
C LEU A 226 22.20 8.80 -15.08
N TYR A 227 21.20 8.17 -15.71
CA TYR A 227 21.42 6.94 -16.47
C TYR A 227 22.42 7.14 -17.60
N LYS A 228 22.31 8.22 -18.38
CA LYS A 228 23.27 8.53 -19.46
C LYS A 228 24.69 8.74 -18.93
N LYS A 229 24.85 9.46 -17.81
CA LYS A 229 26.17 9.66 -17.18
C LYS A 229 26.77 8.34 -16.71
N TRP A 230 25.97 7.51 -16.02
CA TRP A 230 26.37 6.18 -15.57
C TRP A 230 26.67 5.20 -16.71
N LEU A 231 25.94 5.32 -17.83
CA LEU A 231 26.19 4.52 -19.02
C LEU A 231 27.56 4.84 -19.64
N ALA A 232 27.91 6.13 -19.68
CA ALA A 232 29.18 6.61 -20.21
C ALA A 232 30.36 6.33 -19.27
N ASN A 233 30.18 6.49 -17.96
CA ASN A 233 31.18 6.20 -16.95
C ASN A 233 30.58 5.31 -15.83
N PRO A 234 30.93 4.01 -15.78
CA PRO A 234 30.42 3.06 -14.77
C PRO A 234 30.72 3.45 -13.33
N GLU A 235 31.79 4.21 -13.08
CA GLU A 235 32.19 4.70 -11.75
C GLU A 235 31.34 5.87 -11.26
N THR A 236 30.40 6.36 -12.08
CA THR A 236 29.48 7.43 -11.69
C THR A 236 28.62 6.96 -10.52
N SER A 237 28.80 7.59 -9.35
CA SER A 237 27.96 7.32 -8.18
C SER A 237 26.51 7.71 -8.45
N ILE A 238 25.59 6.77 -8.23
CA ILE A 238 24.15 6.99 -8.28
C ILE A 238 23.64 7.06 -6.83
N PRO A 239 22.90 8.12 -6.44
CA PRO A 239 22.28 8.20 -5.13
C PRO A 239 21.40 6.98 -4.82
N ALA A 240 21.48 6.46 -3.59
CA ALA A 240 20.83 5.21 -3.21
C ALA A 240 19.30 5.22 -3.45
N ASP A 241 18.66 6.36 -3.24
CA ASP A 241 17.23 6.60 -3.47
C ASP A 241 16.83 6.58 -4.96
N LYS A 242 17.81 6.64 -5.88
CA LYS A 242 17.61 6.67 -7.33
C LYS A 242 18.12 5.44 -8.07
N LEU A 243 18.87 4.55 -7.41
CA LEU A 243 19.47 3.36 -8.02
C LEU A 243 18.46 2.55 -8.82
N SER A 244 17.35 2.19 -8.19
CA SER A 244 16.30 1.40 -8.79
C SER A 244 15.70 2.06 -10.03
N ASP A 245 15.35 3.34 -9.94
CA ASP A 245 14.74 4.08 -11.05
C ASP A 245 15.69 4.18 -12.25
N VAL A 246 16.98 4.40 -11.98
CA VAL A 246 18.03 4.51 -13.01
C VAL A 246 18.24 3.18 -13.72
N TYR A 247 18.35 2.07 -13.00
CA TYR A 247 18.54 0.75 -13.60
C TYR A 247 17.29 0.24 -14.32
N ALA A 248 16.11 0.41 -13.72
CA ALA A 248 14.84 0.06 -14.36
C ALA A 248 14.63 0.84 -15.66
N PHE A 249 14.92 2.15 -15.67
CA PHE A 249 14.89 2.97 -16.88
C PHE A 249 15.83 2.44 -17.96
N GLY A 250 17.06 2.09 -17.59
CA GLY A 250 18.03 1.52 -18.51
C GLY A 250 17.58 0.22 -19.17
N VAL A 251 16.95 -0.66 -18.40
CA VAL A 251 16.39 -1.94 -18.88
C VAL A 251 15.23 -1.69 -19.84
N VAL A 252 14.32 -0.78 -19.51
CA VAL A 252 13.14 -0.48 -20.32
C VAL A 252 13.51 0.19 -21.64
N GLU A 253 14.36 1.21 -21.62
CA GLU A 253 14.75 1.95 -22.83
C GLU A 253 15.75 1.19 -23.70
N GLY A 254 16.75 0.61 -23.07
CA GLY A 254 17.88 -0.01 -23.74
C GLY A 254 17.65 -1.43 -24.21
N LYS A 255 16.46 -1.98 -23.92
CA LYS A 255 15.99 -3.31 -24.33
C LYS A 255 17.08 -4.36 -24.07
N ARG A 256 17.32 -5.23 -25.06
CA ARG A 256 18.18 -6.40 -24.91
C ARG A 256 19.62 -6.08 -24.53
N LYS A 257 20.25 -5.12 -25.23
CA LYS A 257 21.65 -4.75 -25.02
C LYS A 257 21.91 -4.25 -23.60
N HIS A 258 21.06 -3.35 -23.10
CA HIS A 258 21.28 -2.75 -21.79
C HIS A 258 20.92 -3.73 -20.66
N TRP A 259 19.96 -4.62 -20.89
CA TRP A 259 19.67 -5.72 -19.97
C TRP A 259 20.88 -6.66 -19.83
N ASP A 260 21.47 -7.11 -20.94
CA ASP A 260 22.63 -8.02 -20.93
C ASP A 260 23.83 -7.36 -20.24
N MET A 261 24.07 -6.07 -20.54
CA MET A 261 25.08 -5.26 -19.89
C MET A 261 24.84 -5.12 -18.38
N LEU A 262 23.61 -4.82 -17.96
CA LEU A 262 23.28 -4.64 -16.54
C LEU A 262 23.45 -5.94 -15.76
N PHE A 263 23.01 -7.07 -16.34
CA PHE A 263 23.25 -8.39 -15.75
C PHE A 263 24.75 -8.68 -15.61
N HIS A 264 25.54 -8.44 -16.67
CA HIS A 264 26.99 -8.63 -16.63
C HIS A 264 27.67 -7.79 -15.54
N ARG A 265 27.38 -6.48 -15.48
CA ARG A 265 27.93 -5.60 -14.43
C ARG A 265 27.51 -6.02 -13.03
N SER A 266 26.29 -6.54 -12.85
CA SER A 266 25.84 -7.04 -11.55
C SER A 266 26.70 -8.20 -11.05
N THR A 267 27.26 -9.02 -11.94
CA THR A 267 28.14 -10.13 -11.55
C THR A 267 29.53 -9.65 -11.09
N GLN A 268 29.98 -8.49 -11.59
CA GLN A 268 31.26 -7.87 -11.25
C GLN A 268 31.19 -6.95 -10.01
N THR A 269 29.98 -6.53 -9.63
CA THR A 269 29.78 -5.58 -8.53
C THR A 269 30.03 -6.24 -7.17
N THR A 270 30.91 -5.64 -6.35
CA THR A 270 31.20 -6.10 -4.99
C THR A 270 30.20 -5.58 -3.96
N GLN A 271 29.59 -4.41 -4.21
CA GLN A 271 28.59 -3.83 -3.32
C GLN A 271 27.27 -4.61 -3.39
N MET A 272 26.97 -5.40 -2.35
CA MET A 272 25.79 -6.28 -2.31
C MET A 272 24.47 -5.55 -2.56
N THR A 273 24.28 -4.36 -1.99
CA THR A 273 23.05 -3.57 -2.18
C THR A 273 22.85 -3.21 -3.65
N ASN A 274 23.90 -2.74 -4.33
CA ASN A 274 23.81 -2.40 -5.75
C ASN A 274 23.56 -3.65 -6.59
N LYS A 275 24.25 -4.76 -6.27
CA LYS A 275 24.06 -6.04 -6.96
C LYS A 275 22.60 -6.51 -6.88
N LEU A 276 22.01 -6.50 -5.68
CA LEU A 276 20.59 -6.85 -5.47
C LEU A 276 19.68 -5.96 -6.34
N VAL A 277 19.87 -4.64 -6.30
CA VAL A 277 19.03 -3.71 -7.07
C VAL A 277 19.20 -3.92 -8.57
N MET A 278 20.44 -4.04 -9.06
CA MET A 278 20.71 -4.29 -10.49
C MET A 278 20.01 -5.55 -10.96
N GLN A 279 20.15 -6.67 -10.23
CA GLN A 279 19.53 -7.95 -10.60
C GLN A 279 18.00 -7.91 -10.49
N SER A 280 17.46 -7.22 -9.49
CA SER A 280 16.00 -7.07 -9.32
C SER A 280 15.38 -6.23 -10.44
N MET A 281 16.04 -5.17 -10.89
CA MET A 281 15.52 -4.28 -11.93
C MET A 281 15.55 -4.89 -13.35
N LEU A 282 16.28 -5.99 -13.56
CA LEU A 282 16.20 -6.77 -14.81
C LEU A 282 14.78 -7.30 -15.07
N ALA A 283 13.97 -7.45 -14.02
CA ALA A 283 12.58 -7.89 -14.13
C ALA A 283 11.65 -6.83 -14.76
N CYS A 284 12.10 -5.57 -14.88
CA CYS A 284 11.32 -4.49 -15.50
C CYS A 284 11.26 -4.58 -17.04
N THR A 285 11.98 -5.52 -17.67
CA THR A 285 11.94 -5.69 -19.12
C THR A 285 10.55 -6.12 -19.62
N SER A 286 10.20 -5.68 -20.82
CA SER A 286 8.98 -6.11 -21.53
C SER A 286 9.22 -7.35 -22.42
N ASP A 287 10.48 -7.78 -22.58
CA ASP A 287 10.85 -8.94 -23.39
C ASP A 287 10.62 -10.26 -22.61
N MET A 288 9.69 -11.07 -23.09
CA MET A 288 9.32 -12.35 -22.49
C MET A 288 10.49 -13.34 -22.43
N THR A 289 11.38 -13.36 -23.42
CA THR A 289 12.52 -14.26 -23.45
C THR A 289 13.52 -13.89 -22.36
N GLN A 290 13.71 -12.59 -22.11
CA GLN A 290 14.57 -12.11 -21.03
C GLN A 290 13.98 -12.39 -19.65
N LEU A 291 12.67 -12.25 -19.49
CA LEU A 291 11.97 -12.61 -18.26
C LEU A 291 12.10 -14.10 -17.95
N VAL A 292 11.90 -14.98 -18.93
CA VAL A 292 12.08 -16.43 -18.77
C VAL A 292 13.54 -16.76 -18.43
N ARG A 293 14.50 -16.12 -19.10
CA ARG A 293 15.92 -16.29 -18.79
C ARG A 293 16.26 -15.85 -17.36
N LEU A 294 15.70 -14.73 -16.91
CA LEU A 294 15.87 -14.25 -15.53
C LEU A 294 15.30 -15.23 -14.52
N ALA A 295 14.09 -15.74 -14.77
CA ALA A 295 13.46 -16.74 -13.92
C ALA A 295 14.31 -18.02 -13.82
N ASN A 296 14.86 -18.50 -14.94
CA ASN A 296 15.78 -19.64 -14.92
C ASN A 296 17.06 -19.35 -14.13
N TYR A 297 17.58 -18.12 -14.15
CA TYR A 297 18.74 -17.75 -13.33
C TYR A 297 18.43 -17.79 -11.83
N CYS A 298 17.18 -17.56 -11.40
CA CYS A 298 16.77 -17.70 -10.00
C CYS A 298 16.92 -19.14 -9.48
N MET A 299 16.98 -20.14 -10.34
CA MET A 299 17.25 -21.54 -9.97
C MET A 299 18.74 -21.86 -9.88
N ASN A 300 19.61 -20.92 -10.24
CA ASN A 300 21.05 -21.11 -10.22
C ASN A 300 21.71 -20.12 -9.25
N SER A 301 22.02 -20.60 -8.05
CA SER A 301 22.61 -19.81 -6.96
C SER A 301 23.95 -19.17 -7.31
N THR A 302 24.68 -19.71 -8.30
CA THR A 302 25.93 -19.11 -8.79
C THR A 302 25.70 -17.84 -9.61
N LYS A 303 24.54 -17.71 -10.24
CA LYS A 303 24.16 -16.54 -11.04
C LYS A 303 23.40 -15.51 -10.20
N ILE A 304 22.40 -15.98 -9.46
CA ILE A 304 21.53 -15.16 -8.62
C ILE A 304 21.49 -15.78 -7.23
N PRO A 305 21.98 -15.07 -6.20
CA PRO A 305 21.84 -15.51 -4.81
C PRO A 305 20.37 -15.79 -4.45
N LEU A 306 20.13 -16.86 -3.70
CA LEU A 306 18.77 -17.26 -3.28
C LEU A 306 18.03 -16.14 -2.53
N THR A 307 18.78 -15.34 -1.76
CA THR A 307 18.25 -14.18 -1.02
C THR A 307 17.66 -13.09 -1.93
N TYR A 308 17.99 -13.08 -3.23
CA TYR A 308 17.53 -12.07 -4.17
C TYR A 308 16.31 -12.54 -4.98
N VAL A 309 16.01 -13.85 -4.96
CA VAL A 309 14.94 -14.46 -5.76
C VAL A 309 13.58 -13.83 -5.43
N HIS A 310 13.29 -13.60 -4.14
CA HIS A 310 12.04 -12.94 -3.73
C HIS A 310 11.88 -11.57 -4.38
N ALA A 311 12.90 -10.70 -4.27
CA ALA A 311 12.86 -9.35 -4.82
C ALA A 311 12.71 -9.32 -6.35
N ILE A 312 13.35 -10.27 -7.05
CA ILE A 312 13.21 -10.42 -8.50
C ILE A 312 11.78 -10.82 -8.86
N LEU A 313 11.21 -11.82 -8.19
CA LEU A 313 9.85 -12.28 -8.45
C LEU A 313 8.81 -11.20 -8.14
N GLU A 314 8.99 -10.47 -7.05
CA GLU A 314 8.15 -9.33 -6.67
C GLU A 314 8.15 -8.23 -7.74
N ASN A 315 9.32 -7.89 -8.30
CA ASN A 315 9.41 -6.96 -9.41
C ASN A 315 8.88 -7.54 -10.73
N MET A 316 9.02 -8.84 -10.95
CA MET A 316 8.54 -9.53 -12.15
C MET A 316 7.01 -9.52 -12.24
N VAL A 317 6.30 -9.79 -11.14
CA VAL A 317 4.82 -9.74 -11.13
C VAL A 317 4.26 -8.33 -11.32
N CYS A 318 5.11 -7.30 -11.25
CA CYS A 318 4.73 -5.92 -11.52
C CYS A 318 4.66 -5.57 -13.01
N THR A 319 5.13 -6.44 -13.91
CA THR A 319 5.05 -6.24 -15.37
C THR A 319 4.01 -7.17 -16.01
N LYS A 320 3.37 -6.72 -17.10
CA LYS A 320 2.31 -7.49 -17.79
C LYS A 320 2.78 -8.90 -18.20
N GLY A 321 3.96 -8.99 -18.82
CA GLY A 321 4.56 -10.27 -19.21
C GLY A 321 5.12 -11.06 -18.02
N GLY A 322 5.72 -10.37 -17.06
CA GLY A 322 6.38 -11.00 -15.92
C GLY A 322 5.40 -11.73 -14.99
N ARG A 323 4.14 -11.30 -14.86
CA ARG A 323 3.10 -12.06 -14.14
C ARG A 323 2.94 -13.48 -14.65
N ILE A 324 2.88 -13.63 -15.98
CA ILE A 324 2.70 -14.95 -16.63
C ILE A 324 3.93 -15.82 -16.40
N VAL A 325 5.13 -15.24 -16.59
CA VAL A 325 6.40 -15.94 -16.41
C VAL A 325 6.57 -16.37 -14.95
N ALA A 326 6.41 -15.45 -14.00
CA ALA A 326 6.55 -15.72 -12.58
C ALA A 326 5.56 -16.78 -12.09
N PHE A 327 4.30 -16.72 -12.51
CA PHE A 327 3.30 -17.73 -12.14
C PHE A 327 3.66 -19.12 -12.69
N ARG A 328 4.04 -19.21 -13.97
CA ARG A 328 4.47 -20.49 -14.57
C ARG A 328 5.73 -21.03 -13.90
N PHE A 329 6.71 -20.17 -13.67
CA PHE A 329 7.97 -20.48 -12.99
C PHE A 329 7.72 -21.05 -11.59
N LEU A 330 6.92 -20.34 -10.77
CA LEU A 330 6.56 -20.80 -9.43
C LEU A 330 5.85 -22.15 -9.48
N ARG A 331 4.86 -22.32 -10.37
CA ARG A 331 4.14 -23.60 -10.51
C ARG A 331 5.06 -24.75 -10.90
N GLN A 332 6.03 -24.51 -11.78
CA GLN A 332 6.94 -25.54 -12.27
C GLN A 332 8.04 -25.89 -11.27
N HIS A 333 8.50 -24.92 -10.47
CA HIS A 333 9.67 -25.07 -9.60
C HIS A 333 9.35 -25.00 -8.11
N TRP A 334 8.08 -25.03 -7.72
CA TRP A 334 7.62 -24.85 -6.33
C TRP A 334 8.37 -25.74 -5.34
N GLU A 335 8.41 -27.04 -5.59
CA GLU A 335 9.07 -28.01 -4.71
C GLU A 335 10.58 -27.76 -4.58
N SER A 336 11.25 -27.42 -5.68
CA SER A 336 12.67 -27.10 -5.68
C SER A 336 12.96 -25.81 -4.93
N LEU A 337 12.14 -24.77 -5.13
CA LEU A 337 12.26 -23.50 -4.43
C LEU A 337 12.03 -23.67 -2.92
N LEU A 338 11.03 -24.45 -2.51
CA LEU A 338 10.79 -24.77 -1.11
C LEU A 338 12.02 -25.44 -0.47
N LYS A 339 12.61 -26.44 -1.13
CA LYS A 339 13.83 -27.10 -0.63
C LYS A 339 14.99 -26.12 -0.48
N MET A 340 15.21 -25.25 -1.46
CA MET A 340 16.30 -24.26 -1.42
C MET A 340 16.09 -23.18 -0.35
N LEU A 341 14.84 -22.79 -0.08
CA LEU A 341 14.52 -21.69 0.83
C LEU A 341 14.32 -22.16 2.29
N VAL A 342 13.73 -23.34 2.51
CA VAL A 342 13.39 -23.85 3.86
C VAL A 342 14.60 -24.48 4.56
N VAL A 343 15.48 -25.19 3.84
CA VAL A 343 16.61 -25.90 4.45
C VAL A 343 17.65 -24.93 5.04
N ASN A 344 17.74 -23.70 4.52
CA ASN A 344 18.69 -22.70 5.01
C ASN A 344 18.24 -21.92 6.27
N TYR A 345 17.01 -22.11 6.76
CA TYR A 345 16.50 -21.39 7.94
C TYR A 345 16.48 -22.22 9.23
N PHE A 346 16.63 -23.55 9.15
CA PHE A 346 16.58 -24.45 10.33
C PHE A 346 17.94 -25.02 10.74
N PHE A 347 19.02 -24.67 10.04
CA PHE A 347 20.39 -25.06 10.38
C PHE A 347 21.32 -23.85 10.24
N SER A 348 21.24 -22.92 11.18
CA SER A 348 22.27 -21.91 11.44
C SER A 348 22.29 -21.55 12.91
#